data_AF-A0A1B6VI47-F1
#
_entry.id   AF-A0A1B6VI47-F1
#
_cell.length_a   1.000
_cell.length_b   1.000
_cell.length_c   1.000
_cell.angle_alpha   90.00
_cell.angle_beta   90.00
_cell.angle_gamma   90.00
#
_symmetry.space_group_name_H-M   'P 1'
#
loop_
_entity.id
_entity.type
_entity.pdbx_description
1 polymer ?
#
loop_
_entity_poly.entity_id
_entity_poly.type
_entity_poly.pdbx_seq_one_letter_code
_entity_poly.pdbx_strand_id
1 'polypeptide(L)' 'MSSAKTLFAPTPFSALSDEERARRQDAVEWTLAAQRRQGYTHDSLIEDACQSFVAGQIDLAELGRRLNPAL' A
#
# COMPACT_ATOMS: atom_id res chain seq x y z
N MET A 1 44.07 -3.50 5.99
CA MET A 1 42.90 -4.38 5.86
C MET A 1 41.70 -3.50 5.55
N SER A 2 41.23 -3.50 4.30
CA SER A 2 40.17 -2.58 3.85
C SER A 2 38.81 -3.25 4.02
N SER A 3 37.99 -2.74 4.94
CA SER A 3 36.64 -3.23 5.19
C SER A 3 35.71 -2.81 4.06
N ALA A 4 35.36 -3.74 3.18
CA ALA A 4 34.27 -3.55 2.23
C ALA A 4 32.93 -3.62 3.00
N LYS A 5 32.45 -2.45 3.45
CA LYS A 5 31.08 -2.28 3.92
C LYS A 5 30.17 -2.27 2.69
N THR A 6 29.72 -3.44 2.26
CA THR A 6 28.67 -3.55 1.23
C THR A 6 27.41 -2.89 1.80
N LEU A 7 27.19 -1.64 1.42
CA LEU A 7 25.92 -0.96 1.62
C LEU A 7 24.91 -1.68 0.73
N PHE A 8 23.98 -2.42 1.34
CA PHE A 8 22.75 -2.81 0.68
C PHE A 8 22.03 -1.52 0.29
N ALA A 9 22.27 -1.05 -0.94
CA ALA A 9 21.44 -0.02 -1.53
C ALA A 9 20.00 -0.55 -1.49
N PRO A 10 19.02 0.21 -0.97
CA PRO A 10 17.63 -0.18 -1.08
C PRO A 10 17.35 -0.38 -2.57
N THR A 11 16.94 -1.59 -2.94
CA THR A 11 16.47 -1.86 -4.30
C THR A 11 15.51 -0.75 -4.68
N PRO A 12 15.73 -0.03 -5.79
CA PRO A 12 14.79 1.00 -6.21
C PRO A 12 13.42 0.34 -6.29
N PHE A 13 12.42 0.92 -5.63
CA PHE A 13 11.03 0.54 -5.82
C PHE A 13 10.78 0.66 -7.33
N SER A 14 10.82 -0.47 -8.05
CA SER A 14 10.46 -0.49 -9.46
C SER A 14 9.06 0.08 -9.54
N ALA A 15 8.89 1.13 -10.33
CA ALA A 15 7.58 1.74 -10.53
C ALA A 15 6.57 0.65 -10.91
N LEU A 16 5.43 0.62 -10.23
CA LEU A 16 4.35 -0.30 -10.56
C LEU A 16 3.96 -0.16 -12.02
N SER A 17 3.72 -1.29 -12.68
CA SER A 17 3.10 -1.29 -14.01
C SER A 17 1.69 -0.70 -13.92
N ASP A 18 1.21 -0.13 -15.02
CA ASP A 18 -0.15 0.39 -15.09
C ASP A 18 -1.20 -0.69 -14.87
N GLU A 19 -0.91 -1.93 -15.30
CA GLU A 19 -1.79 -3.08 -15.06
C GLU A 19 -1.91 -3.40 -13.56
N GLU A 20 -0.80 -3.42 -12.83
CA GLU A 20 -0.82 -3.69 -11.39
C GLU A 20 -1.47 -2.54 -10.62
N ARG A 21 -1.22 -1.30 -11.03
CA ARG A 21 -1.92 -0.13 -10.48
C ARG A 21 -3.43 -0.24 -10.65
N ALA A 22 -3.89 -0.61 -11.85
CA ALA A 22 -5.32 -0.80 -12.13
C ALA A 22 -5.93 -1.91 -11.27
N ARG A 23 -5.26 -3.07 -11.16
CA ARG A 23 -5.71 -4.16 -10.29
C ARG A 23 -5.85 -3.75 -8.83
N ARG A 24 -4.88 -2.96 -8.32
CA ARG A 24 -4.94 -2.43 -6.95
C ARG A 24 -6.08 -1.45 -6.77
N GLN A 25 -6.28 -0.55 -7.74
CA GLN A 25 -7.38 0.41 -7.72
C GLN A 25 -8.73 -0.31 -7.64
N ASP A 26 -8.95 -1.30 -8.50
CA ASP A 26 -10.19 -2.08 -8.51
C ASP A 26 -10.45 -2.79 -7.17
N ALA A 27 -9.40 -3.38 -6.58
CA ALA A 27 -9.50 -4.06 -5.29
C ALA A 27 -9.85 -3.09 -4.14
N VAL A 28 -9.22 -1.92 -4.11
CA VAL A 28 -9.52 -0.87 -3.12
C VAL A 28 -10.94 -0.36 -3.29
N GLU A 29 -11.35 -0.01 -4.51
CA GLU A 29 -12.69 0.51 -4.79
C GLU A 29 -13.78 -0.48 -4.41
N TRP A 30 -13.60 -1.76 -4.77
CA TRP A 30 -14.56 -2.81 -4.44
C TRP A 30 -14.73 -2.96 -2.93
N THR A 31 -13.61 -2.95 -2.19
CA THR A 31 -13.60 -3.04 -0.71
C THR A 31 -14.29 -1.84 -0.07
N LEU A 32 -13.92 -0.62 -0.47
CA LEU A 32 -14.51 0.61 0.05
C LEU A 32 -16.01 0.69 -0.28
N ALA A 33 -16.41 0.30 -1.50
CA ALA A 33 -17.80 0.26 -1.90
C ALA A 33 -18.61 -0.74 -1.06
N ALA A 34 -18.07 -1.93 -0.78
CA ALA A 34 -18.71 -2.92 0.08
C ALA A 34 -18.89 -2.40 1.52
N GLN A 35 -17.87 -1.75 2.07
CA GLN A 35 -17.90 -1.18 3.42
C GLN A 35 -18.88 0.01 3.52
N ARG A 36 -18.90 0.90 2.53
CA ARG A 36 -19.88 2.00 2.46
C ARG A 36 -21.33 1.49 2.42
N ARG A 37 -21.60 0.40 1.67
CA ARG A 37 -22.94 -0.23 1.64
C ARG A 37 -23.36 -0.80 3.01
N GLN A 38 -22.41 -1.14 3.86
CA GLN A 38 -22.65 -1.60 5.23
C GLN A 38 -22.73 -0.45 6.24
N GLY A 39 -22.62 0.81 5.79
CA GLY A 39 -22.70 1.99 6.64
C GLY A 39 -21.39 2.38 7.35
N TYR A 40 -20.27 1.76 6.98
CA TYR A 40 -18.97 2.18 7.50
C TYR A 40 -18.56 3.54 6.91
N THR A 41 -18.13 4.44 7.79
CA THR A 41 -17.47 5.69 7.41
C THR A 41 -15.98 5.52 7.65
N HIS A 42 -15.19 5.71 6.59
CA HIS A 42 -13.73 5.56 6.65
C HIS A 42 -13.08 6.80 7.25
N ASP A 43 -12.06 6.57 8.07
CA ASP A 43 -11.12 7.63 8.42
C ASP A 43 -10.30 7.98 7.17
N SER A 44 -10.08 9.28 6.95
CA SER A 44 -9.14 9.82 5.96
C SER A 44 -7.80 9.08 5.91
N LEU A 45 -7.27 8.64 7.05
CA LEU A 45 -6.01 7.90 7.13
C LEU A 45 -6.05 6.53 6.42
N ILE A 46 -7.22 5.89 6.40
CA ILE A 46 -7.43 4.62 5.68
C ILE A 46 -7.46 4.87 4.17
N GLU A 47 -8.10 5.95 3.73
CA GLU A 47 -8.17 6.32 2.32
C GLU A 47 -6.77 6.67 1.78
N ASP A 48 -5.99 7.44 2.54
CA ASP A 48 -4.61 7.81 2.20
C ASP A 48 -3.68 6.58 2.12
N ALA A 49 -3.83 5.63 3.03
CA ALA A 49 -3.08 4.38 2.99
C ALA A 49 -3.45 3.54 1.75
N CYS A 50 -4.73 3.44 1.42
CA CYS A 50 -5.18 2.76 0.21
C CYS A 50 -4.61 3.42 -1.07
N GLN A 51 -4.62 4.75 -1.14
CA GLN A 51 -4.02 5.49 -2.27
C GLN A 51 -2.51 5.27 -2.37
N SER A 52 -1.82 5.26 -1.23
CA SER A 52 -0.38 4.96 -1.18
C SER A 52 -0.07 3.55 -1.70
N PHE A 53 -0.95 2.58 -1.43
CA PHE A 53 -0.81 1.21 -1.92
C PHE A 53 -1.05 1.11 -3.42
N VAL A 54 -2.08 1.77 -3.95
CA VAL A 54 -2.35 1.85 -5.40
C VAL A 54 -1.19 2.52 -6.13
N ALA A 55 -0.64 3.59 -5.56
CA ALA A 55 0.51 4.30 -6.13
C ALA A 55 1.82 3.49 -6.10
N GLY A 56 1.85 2.37 -5.36
CA GLY A 56 3.05 1.56 -5.17
C GLY A 56 4.06 2.16 -4.20
N GLN A 57 3.64 3.15 -3.41
CA GLN A 57 4.46 3.77 -2.38
C GLN A 57 4.57 2.89 -1.13
N ILE A 58 3.58 2.02 -0.92
CA ILE A 58 3.61 0.98 0.11
C ILE A 58 3.19 -0.38 -0.48
N ASP A 59 3.63 -1.45 0.17
CA ASP A 59 3.20 -2.81 -0.16
C ASP A 59 1.96 -3.22 0.66
N LEU A 60 1.46 -4.44 0.42
CA LEU A 60 0.29 -4.96 1.11
C LEU A 60 0.53 -5.18 2.62
N ALA A 61 1.77 -5.50 3.01
CA ALA A 61 2.11 -5.72 4.41
C ALA A 61 2.06 -4.40 5.20
N GLU A 62 2.57 -3.32 4.62
CA GLU A 62 2.49 -1.97 5.18
C GLU A 62 1.06 -1.44 5.18
N LEU A 63 0.27 -1.70 4.13
CA LEU A 63 -1.16 -1.39 4.15
C LEU A 63 -1.85 -2.09 5.33
N GLY A 64 -1.60 -3.40 5.53
CA GLY A 64 -2.14 -4.16 6.65
C GLY A 64 -1.82 -3.56 8.02
N ARG A 65 -0.56 -3.16 8.25
CA ARG A 65 -0.13 -2.48 9.49
C ARG A 65 -0.85 -1.14 9.72
N ARG A 66 -1.12 -0.37 8.66
CA ARG A 66 -1.83 0.91 8.78
C ARG A 66 -3.31 0.74 9.05
N LEU A 67 -3.94 -0.26 8.44
CA LEU A 67 -5.36 -0.56 8.64
C LEU A 67 -5.62 -1.22 10.01
N ASN A 68 -4.65 -1.95 10.54
CA ASN A 68 -4.73 -2.55 11.86
C ASN A 68 -3.38 -2.50 12.58
N PRO A 69 -3.08 -1.41 13.30
CA PRO A 69 -1.79 -1.23 13.98
C PRO A 69 -1.61 -2.15 15.20
N ALA A 70 -2.63 -2.93 15.57
CA ALA A 70 -2.58 -3.89 16.68
C ALA A 70 -2.22 -5.32 16.26
N LEU A 71 -2.06 -5.59 14.95
CA LEU A 71 -1.58 -6.86 14.38
C LEU A 71 -0.10 -6.77 14.00
#